data_AF-A0A8J6SFD0-F1
#
_entry.id   AF-A0A8J6SFD0-F1
#
_cell.length_a   1.000
_cell.length_b   1.000
_cell.length_c   1.000
_cell.angle_alpha   90.00
_cell.angle_beta   90.00
_cell.angle_gamma   90.00
#
_symmetry.space_group_name_H-M   'P 1'
#
loop_
_entity.id
_entity.type
_entity.pdbx_description
1 polymer ?
#
loop_
_entity_poly.entity_id
_entity_poly.type
_entity_poly.pdbx_seq_one_letter_code
_entity_poly.pdbx_strand_id
1 'polypeptide(L)'
;MLNTFTEHLNFSQAEIEKLLSLRLQELLNTPNFKEKLDSLNIGLLQQTLPTAAAVLADELPPFYNWLKNELGLKRVPDSPDHTTKWVVNFLKQEESLTRLVELHRPVPRPALEASIPRLVGLFDDVEDAQVRQEWQQAIAALCLVLVVAAREEAQSRLVAV
;
A
#
# COMPACT_ATOMS: atom_id res chain seq x y z
N MET A 1 7.72 -6.35 -6.28
CA MET A 1 7.69 -5.06 -5.57
C MET A 1 8.22 -3.93 -6.44
N LEU A 2 9.52 -3.90 -6.80
CA LEU A 2 10.07 -2.80 -7.61
C LEU A 2 9.33 -2.61 -8.94
N ASN A 3 9.15 -3.70 -9.70
CA ASN A 3 8.38 -3.65 -10.96
C ASN A 3 6.96 -3.13 -10.74
N THR A 4 6.26 -3.63 -9.71
CA THR A 4 4.92 -3.15 -9.33
C THR A 4 4.89 -1.64 -9.09
N PHE A 5 5.89 -1.08 -8.40
CA PHE A 5 5.95 0.36 -8.20
C PHE A 5 6.27 1.12 -9.50
N THR A 6 7.19 0.63 -10.32
CA THR A 6 7.49 1.25 -11.61
C THR A 6 6.27 1.25 -12.53
N GLU A 7 5.55 0.13 -12.61
CA GLU A 7 4.37 -0.06 -13.45
C GLU A 7 3.21 0.86 -13.04
N HIS A 8 2.90 0.95 -11.73
CA HIS A 8 1.72 1.67 -11.27
C HIS A 8 2.01 3.11 -10.82
N LEU A 9 3.24 3.44 -10.42
CA LEU A 9 3.55 4.81 -9.97
C LEU A 9 4.05 5.72 -11.08
N ASN A 10 4.39 5.16 -12.25
CA ASN A 10 4.99 5.90 -13.37
C ASN A 10 6.30 6.62 -12.96
N PHE A 11 7.08 5.97 -12.12
CA PHE A 11 8.45 6.35 -11.79
C PHE A 11 9.42 5.36 -12.42
N SER A 12 10.57 5.83 -12.88
CA SER A 12 11.65 4.94 -13.28
C SER A 12 12.12 4.08 -12.11
N GLN A 13 12.74 2.93 -12.41
CA GLN A 13 13.30 2.08 -11.37
C GLN A 13 14.29 2.84 -10.46
N ALA A 14 15.15 3.69 -11.02
CA ALA A 14 16.10 4.50 -10.27
C ALA A 14 15.41 5.50 -9.33
N GLU A 15 14.28 6.08 -9.74
CA GLU A 15 13.48 6.93 -8.87
C GLU A 15 12.84 6.14 -7.73
N ILE A 16 12.28 4.95 -8.01
CA ILE A 16 11.73 4.08 -6.97
C ILE A 16 12.81 3.69 -5.96
N GLU A 17 13.99 3.29 -6.41
CA GLU A 17 15.12 2.94 -5.54
C GLU A 17 15.55 4.13 -4.68
N LYS A 18 15.60 5.33 -5.27
CA LYS A 18 15.87 6.57 -4.53
C LYS A 18 14.81 6.84 -3.47
N LEU A 19 13.52 6.78 -3.82
CA LEU A 19 12.41 6.99 -2.87
C LEU A 19 12.44 5.96 -1.73
N LEU A 20 12.74 4.71 -2.05
CA LEU A 20 12.86 3.61 -1.09
C LEU A 20 14.07 3.73 -0.14
N SER A 21 15.02 4.62 -0.44
CA SER A 21 16.19 4.89 0.40
C SER A 21 16.00 6.05 1.38
N LEU A 22 14.91 6.81 1.23
CA LEU A 22 14.57 7.94 2.09
C LEU A 22 14.05 7.47 3.45
N ARG A 23 14.08 8.37 4.44
CA ARG A 23 13.24 8.24 5.64
C ARG A 23 11.80 8.61 5.32
N LEU A 24 10.86 8.14 6.15
CA LEU A 24 9.43 8.39 5.96
C LEU A 24 9.13 9.89 5.83
N GLN A 25 9.69 10.71 6.74
CA GLN A 25 9.46 12.16 6.69
C GLN A 25 10.05 12.81 5.44
N GLU A 26 11.16 12.30 4.91
CA GLU A 26 11.78 12.81 3.69
C GLU A 26 10.95 12.43 2.45
N LEU A 27 10.45 11.19 2.40
CA LEU A 27 9.52 10.75 1.35
C LEU A 27 8.28 11.64 1.30
N LEU A 28 7.62 11.86 2.44
CA LEU A 28 6.38 12.64 2.52
C LEU A 28 6.57 14.12 2.13
N ASN A 29 7.80 14.63 2.22
CA ASN A 29 8.16 15.99 1.81
C ASN A 29 8.79 16.05 0.40
N THR A 30 8.97 14.92 -0.28
CA THR A 30 9.55 14.88 -1.63
C THR A 30 8.53 15.36 -2.65
N PRO A 31 8.83 16.42 -3.44
CA PRO A 31 7.87 17.01 -4.39
C PRO A 31 7.26 15.99 -5.36
N ASN A 32 8.08 15.19 -6.04
CA ASN A 32 7.58 14.21 -7.01
C ASN A 32 6.62 13.18 -6.38
N PHE A 33 6.88 12.76 -5.14
CA PHE A 33 5.99 11.81 -4.46
C PHE A 33 4.68 12.48 -4.02
N LYS A 34 4.75 13.73 -3.56
CA LYS A 34 3.56 14.53 -3.24
C LYS A 34 2.71 14.77 -4.49
N GLU A 35 3.32 15.17 -5.60
CA GLU A 35 2.64 15.33 -6.89
C GLU A 35 1.97 14.03 -7.33
N LYS A 36 2.61 12.87 -7.09
CA LYS A 36 2.00 11.57 -7.38
C LYS A 36 0.76 11.31 -6.52
N LEU A 37 0.80 11.61 -5.23
CA LEU A 37 -0.38 11.50 -4.36
C LEU A 37 -1.49 12.47 -4.78
N ASP A 38 -1.13 13.71 -5.11
CA ASP A 38 -2.05 14.76 -5.55
C ASP A 38 -2.63 14.47 -6.96
N SER A 39 -1.97 13.62 -7.75
CA SER A 39 -2.44 13.18 -9.08
C SER A 39 -3.53 12.10 -9.03
N LEU A 40 -3.75 11.47 -7.87
CA LEU A 40 -4.80 10.47 -7.71
C LEU A 40 -6.17 11.12 -7.93
N ASN A 41 -7.02 10.48 -8.72
CA ASN A 41 -8.39 10.90 -8.94
C ASN A 41 -9.27 10.53 -7.75
N ILE A 42 -9.15 11.32 -6.67
CA ILE A 42 -9.92 11.13 -5.43
C ILE A 42 -11.43 11.08 -5.69
N GLY A 43 -11.93 11.86 -6.66
CA GLY A 43 -13.34 11.83 -7.05
C GLY A 43 -13.77 10.46 -7.59
N LEU A 44 -12.97 9.86 -8.47
CA LEU A 44 -13.23 8.52 -9.00
C LEU A 44 -13.11 7.44 -7.91
N LEU A 45 -12.07 7.51 -7.07
CA LEU A 45 -11.87 6.57 -5.95
C LEU A 45 -13.05 6.62 -4.98
N GLN A 46 -13.57 7.82 -4.67
CA GLN A 46 -14.75 8.00 -3.82
C GLN A 46 -16.03 7.45 -4.47
N GLN A 47 -16.24 7.69 -5.77
CA GLN A 47 -17.39 7.17 -6.50
C GLN A 47 -17.39 5.65 -6.60
N THR A 48 -16.20 5.03 -6.62
CA THR A 48 -16.01 3.59 -6.84
C THR A 48 -15.67 2.84 -5.54
N LEU A 49 -15.84 3.46 -4.38
CA LEU A 49 -15.72 2.81 -3.07
C LEU A 49 -16.55 1.52 -2.96
N PRO A 50 -17.80 1.42 -3.48
CA PRO A 50 -18.55 0.17 -3.41
C PRO A 50 -17.86 -0.97 -4.19
N THR A 51 -17.25 -0.67 -5.34
CA THR A 51 -16.49 -1.63 -6.12
C THR A 51 -15.28 -2.12 -5.35
N ALA A 52 -14.49 -1.21 -4.77
CA ALA A 52 -13.34 -1.59 -3.96
C ALA A 52 -13.72 -2.37 -2.71
N ALA A 53 -14.83 -2.02 -2.05
CA ALA A 53 -15.32 -2.76 -0.90
C ALA A 53 -15.68 -4.22 -1.25
N ALA A 54 -16.31 -4.44 -2.40
CA ALA A 54 -16.60 -5.78 -2.90
C ALA A 54 -15.31 -6.57 -3.22
N VAL A 55 -14.39 -5.97 -3.98
CA VAL A 55 -13.08 -6.57 -4.29
C VAL A 55 -12.34 -6.97 -3.01
N LEU A 56 -12.23 -6.06 -2.04
CA LEU A 56 -11.54 -6.31 -0.79
C LEU A 56 -12.24 -7.38 0.06
N ALA A 57 -13.57 -7.45 0.05
CA ALA A 57 -14.32 -8.48 0.77
C ALA A 57 -14.04 -9.89 0.21
N ASP A 58 -13.92 -10.01 -1.12
CA ASP A 58 -13.68 -11.29 -1.79
C ASP A 58 -12.20 -11.69 -1.74
N GLU A 59 -11.29 -10.75 -1.92
CA GLU A 59 -9.86 -11.02 -2.14
C GLU A 59 -8.99 -10.99 -0.87
N LEU A 60 -9.39 -10.24 0.17
CA LEU A 60 -8.60 -10.20 1.40
C LEU A 60 -8.60 -11.50 2.20
N PRO A 61 -9.71 -12.28 2.33
CA PRO A 61 -9.66 -13.57 3.01
C PRO A 61 -8.63 -14.55 2.43
N PRO A 62 -8.58 -14.83 1.11
CA PRO A 62 -7.53 -15.67 0.55
C PRO A 62 -6.14 -15.04 0.67
N PHE A 63 -6.03 -13.71 0.62
CA PHE A 63 -4.77 -13.00 0.88
C PHE A 63 -4.26 -13.21 2.32
N TYR A 64 -5.11 -13.13 3.33
CA TYR A 64 -4.70 -13.37 4.73
C TYR A 64 -4.31 -14.82 4.98
N ASN A 65 -5.00 -15.77 4.34
CA ASN A 65 -4.59 -17.17 4.37
C ASN A 65 -3.19 -17.36 3.77
N TRP A 66 -2.91 -16.69 2.65
CA TRP A 66 -1.58 -16.69 2.04
C TRP A 66 -0.51 -16.08 2.96
N LEU A 67 -0.78 -14.93 3.59
CA LEU A 67 0.14 -14.32 4.58
C LEU A 67 0.47 -15.29 5.72
N LYS A 68 -0.52 -16.00 6.23
CA LYS A 68 -0.36 -16.93 7.34
C LYS A 68 0.43 -18.18 6.94
N ASN A 69 0.08 -18.78 5.81
CA ASN A 69 0.61 -20.08 5.40
C ASN A 69 1.95 -19.96 4.69
N GLU A 70 2.10 -19.00 3.77
CA GLU A 70 3.30 -18.87 2.92
C GLU A 70 4.35 -17.98 3.56
N LEU A 71 3.94 -16.94 4.30
CA LEU A 71 4.87 -16.01 4.93
C LEU A 71 5.00 -16.21 6.45
N GLY A 72 4.26 -17.17 7.02
CA GLY A 72 4.34 -17.52 8.44
C GLY A 72 3.85 -16.42 9.40
N LEU A 73 3.00 -15.48 8.92
CA LEU A 73 2.51 -14.39 9.76
C LEU A 73 1.56 -14.93 10.82
N LYS A 74 1.94 -14.75 12.09
CA LYS A 74 1.13 -15.18 13.24
C LYS A 74 -0.06 -14.27 13.53
N ARG A 75 0.02 -13.00 13.11
CA ARG A 75 -1.02 -11.99 13.33
C ARG A 75 -1.45 -11.46 11.96
N VAL A 76 -2.55 -11.99 11.47
CA VAL A 76 -3.26 -11.52 10.28
C VAL A 76 -4.67 -11.12 10.71
N PRO A 77 -5.32 -10.14 10.06
CA PRO A 77 -6.71 -9.80 10.39
C PRO A 77 -7.64 -11.00 10.14
N ASP A 78 -8.64 -11.17 11.00
CA ASP A 78 -9.65 -12.23 10.85
C ASP A 78 -10.77 -11.85 9.87
N SER A 79 -10.89 -10.55 9.52
CA SER A 79 -11.91 -10.02 8.62
C SER A 79 -11.36 -8.94 7.67
N PRO A 80 -11.87 -8.85 6.42
CA PRO A 80 -11.55 -7.75 5.51
C PRO A 80 -12.00 -6.38 6.03
N ASP A 81 -12.99 -6.32 6.94
CA ASP A 81 -13.68 -5.10 7.33
C ASP A 81 -12.77 -3.97 7.79
N HIS A 82 -11.70 -4.32 8.53
CA HIS A 82 -10.77 -3.33 9.05
C HIS A 82 -9.98 -2.64 7.92
N THR A 83 -9.48 -3.42 6.97
CA THR A 83 -8.72 -2.92 5.81
C THR A 83 -9.64 -2.12 4.89
N THR A 84 -10.86 -2.64 4.63
CA THR A 84 -11.87 -1.92 3.82
C THR A 84 -12.25 -0.58 4.45
N LYS A 85 -12.55 -0.55 5.76
CA LYS A 85 -12.85 0.71 6.48
C LYS A 85 -11.68 1.68 6.44
N TRP A 86 -10.46 1.19 6.60
CA TRP A 86 -9.28 2.06 6.60
C TRP A 86 -9.09 2.71 5.23
N VAL A 87 -9.15 1.94 4.14
CA VAL A 87 -9.02 2.45 2.76
C VAL A 87 -10.12 3.49 2.47
N VAL A 88 -11.35 3.21 2.88
CA VAL A 88 -12.49 4.15 2.77
C VAL A 88 -12.22 5.45 3.53
N ASN A 89 -11.77 5.37 4.78
CA ASN A 89 -11.55 6.54 5.62
C ASN A 89 -10.33 7.36 5.16
N PHE A 90 -9.29 6.70 4.64
CA PHE A 90 -8.16 7.37 4.00
C PHE A 90 -8.62 8.23 2.81
N LEU A 91 -9.48 7.69 1.95
CA LEU A 91 -10.02 8.44 0.80
C LEU A 91 -10.97 9.57 1.20
N LYS A 92 -11.51 9.53 2.41
CA LYS A 92 -12.28 10.64 3.02
C LYS A 92 -11.39 11.65 3.74
N GLN A 93 -10.06 11.47 3.72
CA GLN A 93 -9.09 12.28 4.46
C GLN A 93 -9.27 12.23 5.98
N GLU A 94 -9.92 11.17 6.49
CA GLU A 94 -10.15 10.95 7.91
C GLU A 94 -9.00 10.15 8.57
N GLU A 95 -8.08 9.61 7.76
CA GLU A 95 -6.91 8.84 8.20
C GLU A 95 -5.62 9.47 7.68
N SER A 96 -4.57 9.50 8.50
CA SER A 96 -3.25 10.01 8.09
C SER A 96 -2.32 8.90 7.62
N LEU A 97 -1.37 9.23 6.73
CA LEU A 97 -0.30 8.31 6.31
C LEU A 97 0.57 7.85 7.49
N THR A 98 0.75 8.68 8.51
CA THR A 98 1.43 8.28 9.76
C THR A 98 0.64 7.19 10.47
N ARG A 99 -0.68 7.33 10.55
CA ARG A 99 -1.55 6.32 11.18
C ARG A 99 -1.53 4.99 10.42
N LEU A 100 -1.51 5.04 9.09
CA LEU A 100 -1.33 3.85 8.25
C LEU A 100 -0.07 3.07 8.64
N VAL A 101 1.05 3.78 8.77
CA VAL A 101 2.34 3.19 9.14
C VAL A 101 2.28 2.55 10.52
N GLU A 102 1.66 3.22 11.50
CA GLU A 102 1.50 2.66 12.85
C GLU A 102 0.73 1.34 12.87
N LEU A 103 -0.37 1.27 12.11
CA LEU A 103 -1.19 0.07 12.00
C LEU A 103 -0.43 -1.11 11.39
N HIS A 104 0.48 -0.84 10.46
CA HIS A 104 1.24 -1.86 9.73
C HIS A 104 2.64 -2.13 10.31
N ARG A 105 3.08 -1.38 11.32
CA ARG A 105 4.37 -1.58 12.01
C ARG A 105 4.65 -3.03 12.45
N PRO A 106 3.65 -3.82 12.92
CA PRO A 106 3.91 -5.21 13.30
C PRO A 106 4.24 -6.16 12.14
N VAL A 107 4.00 -5.76 10.88
CA VAL A 107 4.24 -6.59 9.70
C VAL A 107 5.74 -6.61 9.38
N PRO A 108 6.41 -7.78 9.34
CA PRO A 108 7.83 -7.85 9.00
C PRO A 108 8.11 -7.33 7.59
N ARG A 109 9.19 -6.55 7.42
CA ARG A 109 9.57 -5.96 6.10
C ARG A 109 9.57 -6.99 4.96
N PRO A 110 10.20 -8.18 5.07
CA PRO A 110 10.21 -9.14 3.95
C PRO A 110 8.80 -9.58 3.55
N ALA A 111 7.91 -9.75 4.52
CA ALA A 111 6.53 -10.12 4.26
C ALA A 111 5.72 -8.98 3.62
N LEU A 112 5.92 -7.76 4.11
CA LEU A 112 5.32 -6.56 3.51
C LEU A 112 5.75 -6.42 2.05
N GLU A 113 7.05 -6.49 1.76
CA GLU A 113 7.58 -6.36 0.40
C GLU A 113 7.07 -7.46 -0.54
N ALA A 114 6.98 -8.70 -0.04
CA ALA A 114 6.42 -9.83 -0.80
C ALA A 114 4.91 -9.69 -1.08
N SER A 115 4.18 -8.98 -0.22
CA SER A 115 2.73 -8.81 -0.33
C SER A 115 2.31 -7.80 -1.39
N ILE A 116 3.19 -6.86 -1.77
CA ILE A 116 2.85 -5.70 -2.61
C ILE A 116 2.28 -6.07 -3.98
N PRO A 117 2.89 -6.97 -4.77
CA PRO A 117 2.32 -7.36 -6.05
C PRO A 117 0.91 -7.92 -5.89
N ARG A 118 0.67 -8.69 -4.82
CA ARG A 118 -0.63 -9.30 -4.55
C ARG A 118 -1.65 -8.27 -4.09
N LEU A 119 -1.27 -7.31 -3.24
CA LEU A 119 -2.15 -6.22 -2.77
C LEU A 119 -2.60 -5.30 -3.90
N VAL A 120 -1.69 -4.97 -4.83
CA VAL A 120 -2.03 -4.18 -6.01
C VAL A 120 -2.87 -5.01 -6.98
N GLY A 121 -2.52 -6.27 -7.17
CA GLY A 121 -3.22 -7.21 -8.04
C GLY A 121 -4.63 -7.60 -7.57
N LEU A 122 -5.06 -7.22 -6.37
CA LEU A 122 -6.45 -7.46 -5.92
C LEU A 122 -7.48 -6.85 -6.89
N PHE A 123 -7.10 -5.81 -7.61
CA PHE A 123 -7.99 -5.09 -8.52
C PHE A 123 -7.89 -5.58 -9.99
N ASP A 124 -7.09 -6.62 -10.28
CA ASP A 124 -6.82 -7.06 -11.66
C ASP A 124 -8.10 -7.41 -12.45
N ASP A 125 -9.08 -7.99 -11.77
CA ASP A 125 -10.35 -8.42 -12.37
C ASP A 125 -11.45 -7.33 -12.40
N VAL A 126 -11.16 -6.11 -11.92
CA VAL A 126 -12.11 -4.99 -12.05
C VAL A 126 -12.27 -4.65 -13.52
N GLU A 127 -13.48 -4.79 -14.07
CA GLU A 127 -13.74 -4.67 -15.51
C GLU A 127 -13.39 -3.29 -16.07
N ASP A 128 -13.81 -2.22 -15.38
CA ASP A 128 -13.53 -0.84 -15.78
C ASP A 128 -12.04 -0.56 -15.64
N ALA A 129 -11.37 -0.37 -16.78
CA ALA A 129 -9.93 -0.16 -16.83
C ALA A 129 -9.46 1.12 -16.11
N GLN A 130 -10.28 2.18 -16.12
CA GLN A 130 -9.93 3.42 -15.45
C GLN A 130 -10.03 3.24 -13.93
N VAL A 131 -11.10 2.58 -13.46
CA VAL A 131 -11.28 2.25 -12.04
C VAL A 131 -10.17 1.33 -11.55
N ARG A 132 -9.89 0.25 -12.29
CA ARG A 132 -8.81 -0.70 -12.00
C ARG A 132 -7.47 0.01 -11.84
N GLN A 133 -7.09 0.81 -12.84
CA GLN A 133 -5.82 1.53 -12.81
C GLN A 133 -5.75 2.49 -11.62
N GLU A 134 -6.79 3.31 -11.39
CA GLU A 134 -6.80 4.28 -10.31
C GLU A 134 -6.62 3.61 -8.93
N TRP A 135 -7.29 2.49 -8.69
CA TRP A 135 -7.14 1.73 -7.46
C TRP A 135 -5.76 1.10 -7.33
N GLN A 136 -5.22 0.51 -8.39
CA GLN A 136 -3.86 -0.05 -8.38
C GLN A 136 -2.82 1.03 -8.06
N GLN A 137 -2.96 2.23 -8.63
CA GLN A 137 -2.07 3.37 -8.36
C GLN A 137 -2.17 3.81 -6.89
N ALA A 138 -3.38 3.97 -6.38
CA ALA A 138 -3.61 4.38 -4.99
C ALA A 138 -2.99 3.37 -4.01
N ILE A 139 -3.25 2.07 -4.19
CA ILE A 139 -2.72 1.01 -3.32
C ILE A 139 -1.19 0.93 -3.43
N ALA A 140 -0.62 1.04 -4.64
CA ALA A 140 0.82 1.07 -4.83
C ALA A 140 1.47 2.26 -4.10
N ALA A 141 0.85 3.45 -4.14
CA ALA A 141 1.40 4.64 -3.48
C ALA A 141 1.40 4.49 -1.95
N LEU A 142 0.32 3.96 -1.39
CA LEU A 142 0.22 3.63 0.04
C LEU A 142 1.25 2.58 0.46
N CYS A 143 1.42 1.53 -0.35
CA CYS A 143 2.42 0.50 -0.11
C CYS A 143 3.86 1.06 -0.13
N LEU A 144 4.16 2.04 -0.98
CA LEU A 144 5.48 2.68 -0.99
C LEU A 144 5.79 3.35 0.36
N VAL A 145 4.82 4.08 0.92
CA VAL A 145 4.93 4.69 2.25
C VAL A 145 5.22 3.64 3.32
N LEU A 146 4.49 2.52 3.30
CA LEU A 146 4.67 1.42 4.24
C LEU A 146 6.07 0.79 4.15
N VAL A 147 6.58 0.55 2.94
CA VAL A 147 7.91 -0.05 2.76
C VAL A 147 9.00 0.90 3.24
N VAL A 148 8.91 2.18 2.91
CA VAL A 148 9.87 3.18 3.37
C VAL A 148 9.91 3.21 4.90
N ALA A 149 8.76 3.25 5.56
CA ALA A 149 8.70 3.21 7.02
C ALA A 149 9.30 1.90 7.60
N ALA A 150 8.99 0.75 7.00
CA ALA A 150 9.52 -0.53 7.45
C ALA A 150 11.05 -0.65 7.24
N ARG A 151 11.59 -0.01 6.19
CA ARG A 151 13.04 0.07 5.94
C ARG A 151 13.75 0.97 6.94
N GLU A 152 13.18 2.14 7.22
CA GLU A 152 13.69 3.07 8.23
C GLU A 152 13.76 2.41 9.62
N GLU A 153 12.71 1.68 10.01
CA GLU A 153 12.68 0.97 11.29
C GLU A 153 13.72 -0.16 11.34
N ALA A 154 13.85 -0.94 10.26
CA ALA A 154 14.85 -2.01 10.18
C ALA A 154 16.29 -1.46 10.29
N GLN A 155 16.57 -0.33 9.65
CA GLN A 155 17.87 0.34 9.76
C GLN A 155 18.12 0.88 11.16
N SER A 156 17.11 1.50 11.79
CA SER A 156 17.22 2.02 13.15
C SER A 156 17.51 0.92 14.18
N ARG A 157 16.93 -0.28 13.99
CA ARG A 157 17.20 -1.45 14.84
C ARG A 157 18.60 -2.03 14.65
N LEU A 158 19.22 -1.88 13.48
CA LEU A 158 20.59 -2.33 13.22
C LEU A 158 21.65 -1.41 13.83
N VAL A 159 21.34 -0.12 14.02
CA VAL A 159 22.25 0.87 14.63
C VAL A 159 22.16 0.87 16.16
N ALA A 160 21.09 0.29 16.74
CA ALA A 160 20.85 0.21 18.17
C ALA A 160 21.46 -1.04 18.86
N VAL A 161 22.23 -1.85 18.12
CA VAL A 161 22.94 -3.06 18.59
C VAL A 161 24.45 -2.77 18.58
#